data_AF-A0A392VC11-F1
#
_entry.id   AF-A0A392VC11-F1
#
_cell.length_a   1.000
_cell.length_b   1.000
_cell.length_c   1.000
_cell.angle_alpha   90.00
_cell.angle_beta   90.00
_cell.angle_gamma   90.00
#
_symmetry.space_group_name_H-M   'P 1'
#
loop_
_entity.id
_entity.type
_entity.pdbx_description
1 polymer ?
#
loop_
_entity_poly.entity_id
_entity_poly.type
_entity_poly.pdbx_seq_one_letter_code
_entity_poly.pdbx_strand_id
1 'polypeptide(L)' 'MTLILADRTKVYPHGILEDVLVRVDDTIFPANFVIMDIEEDEEAPILLG' A
#
# COMPACT_ATOMS: atom_id res chain seq x y z
N MET A 1 -9.21 -0.11 11.33
CA MET A 1 -8.63 -1.32 10.69
C MET A 1 -7.21 -1.49 11.21
N THR A 2 -6.72 -2.71 11.38
CA THR A 2 -5.33 -2.99 11.82
C THR A 2 -4.74 -4.01 10.86
N LEU A 3 -3.53 -3.74 10.34
CA LEU A 3 -2.80 -4.67 9.47
C LEU A 3 -1.78 -5.46 10.32
N ILE A 4 -1.63 -6.74 10.00
CA ILE A 4 -0.58 -7.59 10.56
C ILE A 4 0.37 -7.94 9.42
N LEU A 5 1.61 -7.47 9.52
CA LEU A 5 2.65 -7.77 8.54
C LEU A 5 3.22 -9.18 8.76
N ALA A 6 4.03 -9.66 7.81
CA ALA A 6 4.61 -11.01 7.84
C ALA A 6 5.53 -11.24 9.06
N ASP A 7 6.19 -10.18 9.52
CA ASP A 7 7.00 -10.14 10.74
C ASP A 7 6.17 -10.07 12.04
N ARG A 8 4.83 -10.07 11.91
CA ARG A 8 3.83 -9.93 12.98
C ARG A 8 3.76 -8.54 13.60
N THR A 9 4.37 -7.53 12.98
CA THR A 9 4.21 -6.13 13.38
C THR A 9 2.78 -5.68 13.10
N LYS A 10 2.21 -4.96 14.07
CA LYS A 10 0.88 -4.35 13.97
C LYS A 10 1.02 -2.94 13.44
N VAL A 11 0.44 -2.67 12.28
CA VAL A 11 0.42 -1.33 11.68
C VAL A 11 -0.99 -0.81 11.65
N TYR A 12 -1.14 0.44 12.07
CA TYR A 12 -2.38 1.19 11.96
C TYR A 12 -2.30 2.06 10.70
N PRO A 13 -3.15 1.81 9.69
CA PRO A 13 -3.20 2.65 8.51
C PRO A 13 -3.49 4.11 8.87
N HIS A 14 -2.82 5.03 8.21
CA HIS A 14 -3.14 6.45 8.25
C HIS A 14 -4.45 6.73 7.49
N GLY A 15 -4.67 6.02 6.38
CA GLY A 15 -5.85 6.17 5.56
C GLY A 15 -5.94 5.13 4.46
N ILE A 16 -7.00 5.21 3.66
CA ILE A 16 -7.20 4.42 2.45
C ILE A 16 -7.38 5.41 1.31
N LEU A 17 -6.68 5.18 0.22
CA LEU A 17 -6.85 5.90 -1.03
C LEU A 17 -7.62 4.99 -1.98
N GLU A 18 -8.87 5.35 -2.27
CA GLU A 18 -9.79 4.54 -3.07
C GLU A 18 -9.79 5.00 -4.54
N ASP A 19 -10.10 4.05 -5.44
CA ASP A 19 -10.30 4.29 -6.88
C ASP A 19 -9.11 4.95 -7.60
N VAL A 20 -7.89 4.58 -7.20
CA VAL A 20 -6.65 5.08 -7.81
C VAL A 20 -6.37 4.32 -9.10
N LEU A 21 -6.14 5.05 -10.19
CA LEU A 21 -5.71 4.46 -11.45
C LEU A 21 -4.20 4.24 -11.45
N VAL A 22 -3.79 2.97 -11.54
CA VAL A 22 -2.39 2.54 -11.59
C VAL A 22 -2.07 2.06 -12.99
N ARG A 23 -0.98 2.57 -13.55
CA ARG A 23 -0.45 2.09 -14.83
C ARG A 23 0.59 1.00 -14.56
N VAL A 24 0.37 -0.18 -15.14
CA VAL A 24 1.32 -1.29 -15.18
C VAL A 24 1.60 -1.59 -16.65
N ASP A 25 2.86 -1.36 -17.06
CA ASP A 25 3.28 -1.34 -18.47
C ASP A 25 2.37 -0.43 -19.31
N ASP A 26 1.56 -0.99 -20.20
CA ASP A 26 0.65 -0.27 -21.10
C ASP A 26 -0.83 -0.39 -20.71
N THR A 27 -1.13 -0.95 -19.54
CA THR A 27 -2.50 -1.14 -19.05
C THR A 27 -2.75 -0.31 -17.79
N ILE A 28 -4.00 0.15 -17.61
CA ILE A 28 -4.43 0.92 -16.44
C ILE A 28 -5.43 0.07 -15.64
N PHE A 29 -5.21 -0.03 -14.34
CA PHE A 29 -6.06 -0.74 -13.40
C PHE A 29 -6.55 0.19 -12.29
N PRO A 30 -7.83 0.13 -11.90
CA PRO A 30 -8.27 0.73 -10.65
C PRO A 30 -7.79 -0.12 -9.48
N ALA A 31 -7.24 0.51 -8.44
CA ALA A 31 -6.81 -0.14 -7.22
C ALA A 31 -7.01 0.78 -6.01
N ASN A 32 -7.19 0.18 -4.84
CA ASN A 32 -7.21 0.91 -3.57
C ASN A 32 -5.87 0.71 -2.87
N PHE A 33 -5.35 1.77 -2.25
CA PHE A 33 -4.11 1.73 -1.49
C PHE A 33 -4.36 2.00 -0.02
N VAL A 34 -3.64 1.31 0.84
CA VAL A 34 -3.62 1.59 2.27
C VAL A 34 -2.37 2.41 2.57
N ILE A 35 -2.56 3.63 3.09
CA ILE A 35 -1.45 4.51 3.45
C ILE A 35 -1.00 4.15 4.86
N MET A 36 0.29 3.87 5.01
CA MET A 36 0.91 3.49 6.29
C MET A 36 1.94 4.54 6.70
N ASP A 37 2.02 4.83 7.99
CA ASP A 37 3.06 5.68 8.59
C ASP A 37 4.16 4.77 9.16
N ILE A 38 5.06 4.33 8.30
CA ILE A 38 6.20 3.45 8.61
C ILE A 38 7.48 4.04 8.03
N GLU A 39 8.65 3.54 8.46
CA GLU A 39 9.92 3.88 7.81
C GLU A 39 9.86 3.46 6.34
N GLU A 40 10.05 4.42 5.44
CA GLU A 40 9.97 4.20 4.00
C GLU A 40 11.17 3.37 3.54
N ASP A 41 10.89 2.27 2.84
CA ASP A 41 11.92 1.56 2.08
C ASP A 41 12.06 2.24 0.72
N GLU A 42 13.15 2.99 0.54
CA GLU A 42 13.42 3.72 -0.71
C GLU A 42 13.52 2.79 -1.94
N GLU A 43 13.86 1.51 -1.76
CA GLU A 43 13.94 0.54 -2.86
C GLU A 43 12.55 0.00 -3.24
N ALA A 44 11.60 -0.03 -2.30
CA ALA A 44 10.27 -0.59 -2.49
C ALA A 44 9.17 0.25 -1.80
N PRO A 45 8.86 1.46 -2.31
CA PRO A 45 7.89 2.36 -1.69
C PRO A 45 6.42 1.87 -1.80
N ILE A 46 6.15 0.83 -2.60
CA ILE A 46 4.80 0.28 -2.81
C ILE A 46 4.84 -1.25 -2.66
N LEU A 47 3.98 -1.77 -1.78
CA LEU A 47 3.74 -3.20 -1.60
C LEU A 47 2.45 -3.60 -2.32
N LEU A 48 2.54 -4.61 -3.19
CA LEU A 48 1.40 -5.23 -3.86
C LEU A 48 1.15 -6.61 -3.22
N GLY A 49 -0.11 -6.91 -2.92
CA GLY A 49 -0.55 -8.15 -2.26
C GLY A 49 -1.62 -8.89 -3.03
#